data_AF-A0A3E2TTB9-F1
#
_entry.id   AF-A0A3E2TTB9-F1
#
_cell.length_a   1.000
_cell.length_b   1.000
_cell.length_c   1.000
_cell.angle_alpha   90.00
_cell.angle_beta   90.00
_cell.angle_gamma   90.00
#
_symmetry.space_group_name_H-M   'P 1'
#
loop_
_entity.id
_entity.type
_entity.pdbx_description
1 polymer ?
#
loop_
_entity_poly.entity_id
_entity_poly.type
_entity_poly.pdbx_seq_one_letter_code
_entity_poly.pdbx_strand_id
1 'polypeptide(L)'
;MVAYRQTYEIIRGIQEKAAEQCAPVIFGIKPSNLLIIDQCYAKALKSLVETTGLKVRCFEHRAEKQVWFMFREEPLYRQLVDPDNMSFMKQFGYTENMTMDEILAYAAKRFREYKRGEAGFPHEMGILLGYPLGDVKGFIEHHGRDCLCSGYWKVYENEEKARETFRLYARVKQIAMDMVKQGMGFGMAEQYQFV
;
A
#
# COMPACT_ATOMS: atom_id res chain seq x y z
N MET A 1 -7.26 -25.83 24.17
CA MET A 1 -6.20 -24.83 24.43
C MET A 1 -5.27 -24.59 23.23
N VAL A 2 -4.78 -25.63 22.53
CA VAL A 2 -3.84 -25.47 21.39
C VAL A 2 -4.43 -24.67 20.20
N ALA A 3 -5.67 -24.97 19.77
CA ALA A 3 -6.31 -24.26 18.65
C ALA A 3 -6.58 -22.76 18.92
N TYR A 4 -6.84 -22.39 20.18
CA TYR A 4 -7.01 -20.99 20.59
C TYR A 4 -5.69 -20.22 20.52
N ARG A 5 -4.60 -20.82 21.00
CA ARG A 5 -3.26 -20.23 20.93
C ARG A 5 -2.81 -20.02 19.48
N GLN A 6 -3.06 -21.01 18.62
CA GLN A 6 -2.73 -20.91 17.20
C GLN A 6 -3.54 -19.82 16.48
N THR A 7 -4.84 -19.70 16.78
CA THR A 7 -5.68 -18.62 16.25
C THR A 7 -5.18 -17.23 16.70
N TYR A 8 -4.82 -17.09 17.98
CA TYR A 8 -4.28 -15.84 18.52
C TYR A 8 -2.95 -15.44 17.85
N GLU A 9 -2.04 -16.39 17.67
CA GLU A 9 -0.76 -16.15 16.99
C GLU A 9 -0.95 -15.74 15.52
N ILE A 10 -1.94 -16.32 14.82
CA ILE A 10 -2.28 -15.92 13.45
C ILE A 10 -2.83 -14.49 13.42
N ILE A 11 -3.77 -14.15 14.31
CA ILE A 11 -4.37 -12.80 14.36
C ILE A 11 -3.31 -11.75 14.69
N ARG A 12 -2.51 -11.99 15.73
CA ARG A 12 -1.42 -11.09 16.10
C ARG A 12 -0.39 -10.97 14.97
N GLY A 13 -0.03 -12.10 14.34
CA GLY A 13 0.92 -12.11 13.24
C GLY A 13 0.47 -11.26 12.04
N ILE A 14 -0.82 -11.33 11.64
CA ILE A 14 -1.32 -10.48 10.55
C ILE A 14 -1.35 -9.00 10.95
N GLN A 15 -1.68 -8.69 12.21
CA GLN A 15 -1.62 -7.32 12.73
C GLN A 15 -0.19 -6.78 12.69
N GLU A 16 0.81 -7.55 13.15
CA GLU A 16 2.23 -7.15 13.08
C GLU A 16 2.68 -6.91 11.64
N LYS A 17 2.29 -7.78 10.69
CA LYS A 17 2.62 -7.59 9.26
C LYS A 17 1.96 -6.35 8.66
N ALA A 18 0.70 -6.09 9.01
CA ALA A 18 -0.03 -4.92 8.54
C ALA A 18 0.51 -3.61 9.16
N ALA A 19 0.86 -3.61 10.45
CA ALA A 19 1.50 -2.47 11.11
C ALA A 19 2.87 -2.16 10.49
N GLU A 20 3.69 -3.19 10.27
CA GLU A 20 5.04 -3.04 9.72
C GLU A 20 5.04 -2.46 8.30
N GLN A 21 4.10 -2.90 7.45
CA GLN A 21 4.08 -2.58 6.02
C GLN A 21 3.07 -1.49 5.65
N CYS A 22 1.95 -1.39 6.36
CA CYS A 22 0.80 -0.58 5.94
C CYS A 22 0.36 0.45 6.99
N ALA A 23 1.15 0.72 8.04
CA ALA A 23 0.81 1.73 9.05
C ALA A 23 0.34 3.08 8.46
N PRO A 24 0.99 3.66 7.44
CA PRO A 24 0.49 4.90 6.84
C PRO A 24 -0.93 4.80 6.27
N VAL A 25 -1.33 3.62 5.78
CA VAL A 25 -2.70 3.35 5.28
C VAL A 25 -3.67 3.17 6.43
N ILE A 26 -3.24 2.42 7.45
CA ILE A 26 -4.02 2.19 8.68
C ILE A 26 -4.39 3.52 9.33
N PHE A 27 -3.46 4.48 9.40
CA PHE A 27 -3.70 5.82 9.93
C PHE A 27 -4.29 6.82 8.93
N GLY A 28 -4.60 6.40 7.70
CA GLY A 28 -5.25 7.26 6.70
C GLY A 28 -4.36 8.36 6.11
N ILE A 29 -3.04 8.27 6.28
CA ILE A 29 -2.06 9.23 5.77
C ILE A 29 -1.69 8.89 4.32
N LYS A 30 -1.63 7.60 3.99
CA LYS A 30 -1.34 7.07 2.65
C LYS A 30 -2.59 6.37 2.10
N PRO A 31 -2.96 6.55 0.82
CA PRO A 31 -4.17 5.95 0.28
C PRO A 31 -4.09 4.43 0.16
N SER A 32 -2.90 3.87 -0.05
CA SER A 32 -2.71 2.43 -0.24
C SER A 32 -1.28 1.95 0.04
N ASN A 33 -1.09 0.64 0.14
CA ASN A 33 0.21 0.00 0.06
C ASN A 33 0.10 -1.49 -0.31
N LEU A 34 1.20 -2.10 -0.77
CA LEU A 34 1.29 -3.56 -0.85
C LEU A 34 1.58 -4.15 0.52
N LEU A 35 0.94 -5.27 0.82
CA LEU A 35 1.09 -6.10 2.01
C LEU A 35 1.49 -7.51 1.56
N ILE A 36 2.71 -7.92 1.91
CA ILE A 36 3.22 -9.25 1.62
C ILE A 36 3.07 -10.11 2.87
N ILE A 37 2.32 -11.21 2.74
CA ILE A 37 2.00 -12.11 3.84
C ILE A 37 2.06 -13.57 3.41
N ASP A 38 2.28 -14.47 4.36
CA ASP A 38 2.11 -15.90 4.13
C ASP A 38 0.64 -16.26 3.89
N GLN A 39 0.39 -17.31 3.10
CA GLN A 39 -0.97 -17.75 2.76
C GLN A 39 -1.83 -18.05 4.00
N CYS A 40 -1.23 -18.53 5.10
CA CYS A 40 -1.93 -18.82 6.35
C CYS A 40 -2.64 -17.59 6.95
N TYR A 41 -2.16 -16.38 6.67
CA TYR A 41 -2.75 -15.14 7.18
C TYR A 41 -3.91 -14.62 6.33
N ALA A 42 -4.16 -15.15 5.13
CA ALA A 42 -5.14 -14.57 4.19
C ALA A 42 -6.56 -14.48 4.76
N LYS A 43 -6.99 -15.49 5.54
CA LYS A 43 -8.31 -15.46 6.21
C LYS A 43 -8.35 -14.40 7.31
N ALA A 44 -7.31 -14.34 8.13
CA ALA A 44 -7.21 -13.37 9.22
C ALA A 44 -7.11 -11.93 8.71
N LEU A 45 -6.47 -11.70 7.55
CA LEU A 45 -6.44 -10.40 6.88
C LEU A 45 -7.84 -9.92 6.50
N LYS A 46 -8.68 -10.80 5.94
CA LYS A 46 -10.06 -10.44 5.58
C LYS A 46 -10.86 -10.02 6.81
N SER A 47 -10.81 -10.81 7.88
CA SER A 47 -11.47 -10.48 9.14
C SER A 47 -10.92 -9.22 9.80
N LEU A 48 -9.61 -8.96 9.69
CA LEU A 48 -9.00 -7.73 10.19
C LEU A 48 -9.62 -6.50 9.52
N VAL A 49 -9.79 -6.51 8.20
CA VAL A 49 -10.27 -5.32 7.48
C VAL A 49 -11.78 -5.13 7.53
N GLU A 50 -12.57 -6.20 7.70
CA GLU A 50 -14.03 -6.14 7.88
C GLU A 50 -14.48 -5.21 9.02
N THR A 51 -13.63 -5.03 10.03
CA THR A 51 -13.90 -4.19 11.20
C THR A 51 -13.27 -2.79 11.11
N THR A 52 -12.82 -2.39 9.92
CA THR A 52 -12.08 -1.15 9.68
C THR A 52 -12.57 -0.44 8.41
N GLY A 53 -12.15 0.80 8.18
CA GLY A 53 -12.33 1.49 6.90
C GLY A 53 -11.36 1.04 5.78
N LEU A 54 -10.67 -0.10 5.94
CA LEU A 54 -9.68 -0.61 4.99
C LEU A 54 -10.32 -1.61 4.02
N LYS A 55 -9.83 -1.63 2.78
CA LYS A 55 -10.15 -2.65 1.77
C LYS A 55 -8.89 -3.36 1.32
N VAL A 56 -9.03 -4.58 0.82
CA VAL A 56 -7.92 -5.38 0.28
C VAL A 56 -8.27 -6.04 -1.05
N ARG A 57 -7.29 -6.12 -1.95
CA ARG A 57 -7.37 -6.87 -3.21
C ARG A 57 -6.14 -7.75 -3.38
N CYS A 58 -6.32 -9.03 -3.69
CA CYS A 58 -5.17 -9.90 -3.95
C CYS A 58 -4.58 -9.58 -5.34
N PHE A 59 -3.30 -9.23 -5.39
CA PHE A 59 -2.58 -8.93 -6.64
C PHE A 59 -1.86 -10.17 -7.16
N GLU A 60 -1.28 -10.97 -6.27
CA GLU A 60 -0.52 -12.17 -6.63
C GLU A 60 -0.71 -13.27 -5.58
N HIS A 61 -0.89 -14.50 -6.05
CA HIS A 61 -1.05 -15.69 -5.22
C HIS A 61 0.07 -16.68 -5.55
N ARG A 62 1.02 -16.87 -4.63
CA ARG A 62 2.01 -17.96 -4.70
C ARG A 62 1.85 -18.88 -3.51
N ALA A 63 2.40 -20.09 -3.64
CA ALA A 63 2.27 -21.17 -2.66
C ALA A 63 2.73 -20.79 -1.24
N GLU A 64 3.72 -19.90 -1.12
CA GLU A 64 4.26 -19.47 0.18
C GLU A 64 3.81 -18.06 0.56
N LYS A 65 3.97 -17.10 -0.37
CA LYS A 65 3.68 -15.68 -0.14
C LYS A 65 2.58 -15.17 -1.08
N GLN A 66 1.73 -14.32 -0.54
CA GLN A 66 0.72 -13.58 -1.29
C GLN A 66 1.03 -12.09 -1.22
N VAL A 67 0.68 -11.38 -2.30
CA VAL A 67 0.77 -9.91 -2.36
C VAL A 67 -0.65 -9.37 -2.38
N TRP A 68 -1.00 -8.64 -1.33
CA TRP A 68 -2.28 -7.96 -1.18
C TRP A 68 -2.09 -6.46 -1.34
N PHE A 69 -3.02 -5.79 -2.02
CA PHE A 69 -3.09 -4.35 -2.11
C PHE A 69 -4.12 -3.86 -1.08
N MET A 70 -3.63 -3.19 -0.03
CA MET A 70 -4.45 -2.64 1.05
C MET A 70 -4.65 -1.15 0.81
N PHE A 71 -5.89 -0.66 0.91
CA PHE A 71 -6.21 0.72 0.55
C PHE A 71 -7.42 1.27 1.31
N ARG A 72 -7.52 2.60 1.33
CA ARG A 72 -8.74 3.33 1.67
C ARG A 72 -9.37 3.83 0.38
N GLU A 73 -10.63 3.48 0.15
CA GLU A 73 -11.29 3.68 -1.14
C GLU A 73 -11.36 5.13 -1.57
N GLU A 74 -11.86 6.02 -0.70
CA GLU A 74 -12.06 7.42 -1.03
C GLU A 74 -10.73 8.17 -1.29
N PRO A 75 -9.70 8.07 -0.42
CA PRO A 75 -8.40 8.72 -0.70
C PRO A 75 -7.72 8.18 -1.96
N LEU A 76 -7.82 6.86 -2.20
CA LEU A 76 -7.27 6.27 -3.42
C LEU A 76 -8.03 6.77 -4.66
N TYR A 77 -9.36 6.84 -4.60
CA TYR A 77 -10.17 7.35 -5.71
C TYR A 77 -9.79 8.78 -6.05
N ARG A 78 -9.75 9.68 -5.06
CA ARG A 78 -9.33 11.08 -5.25
C ARG A 78 -7.97 11.20 -5.93
N GLN A 79 -7.01 10.38 -5.53
CA GLN A 79 -5.69 10.38 -6.13
C GLN A 79 -5.68 9.88 -7.58
N LEU A 80 -6.46 8.86 -7.90
CA LEU A 80 -6.51 8.28 -9.25
C LEU A 80 -7.25 9.19 -10.24
N VAL A 81 -8.26 9.94 -9.79
CA VAL A 81 -9.02 10.88 -10.64
C VAL A 81 -8.40 12.28 -10.72
N ASP A 82 -7.31 12.52 -10.00
CA ASP A 82 -6.51 13.73 -10.19
C ASP A 82 -6.09 13.86 -11.67
N PRO A 83 -6.32 15.01 -12.33
CA PRO A 83 -6.11 15.15 -13.77
C PRO A 83 -4.68 14.82 -14.23
N ASP A 84 -3.68 15.19 -13.44
CA ASP A 84 -2.27 14.97 -13.79
C ASP A 84 -1.91 13.49 -13.64
N ASN A 85 -2.38 12.85 -12.57
CA ASN A 85 -2.23 11.41 -12.37
C ASN A 85 -2.94 10.60 -13.46
N MET A 86 -4.19 10.93 -13.77
CA MET A 86 -4.97 10.24 -14.80
C MET A 86 -4.34 10.43 -16.19
N SER A 87 -3.87 11.64 -16.52
CA SER A 87 -3.14 11.93 -17.76
C SER A 87 -1.89 11.05 -17.91
N PHE A 88 -1.14 10.86 -16.83
CA PHE A 88 -0.01 9.95 -16.81
C PHE A 88 -0.43 8.48 -16.94
N MET A 89 -1.44 8.04 -16.18
CA MET A 89 -1.93 6.66 -16.21
C MET A 89 -2.50 6.25 -17.58
N LYS A 90 -3.08 7.19 -18.35
CA LYS A 90 -3.55 6.94 -19.73
C LYS A 90 -2.44 6.40 -20.65
N GLN A 91 -1.18 6.78 -20.43
CA GLN A 91 -0.03 6.29 -21.19
C GLN A 91 0.20 4.78 -20.99
N PHE A 92 -0.36 4.21 -19.92
CA PHE A 92 -0.26 2.79 -19.58
C PHE A 92 -1.56 2.02 -19.84
N GLY A 93 -2.55 2.61 -20.51
CA GLY A 93 -3.80 1.95 -20.91
C GLY A 93 -4.98 2.12 -19.93
N TYR A 94 -4.87 3.00 -18.94
CA TYR A 94 -5.98 3.35 -18.06
C TYR A 94 -6.88 4.42 -18.70
N THR A 95 -8.16 4.47 -18.35
CA THR A 95 -9.09 5.49 -18.87
C THR A 95 -9.99 6.05 -17.77
N GLU A 96 -10.53 7.25 -17.98
CA GLU A 96 -11.44 7.94 -17.04
C GLU A 96 -12.75 7.19 -16.81
N ASN A 97 -13.15 6.32 -17.75
CA ASN A 97 -14.38 5.54 -17.66
C ASN A 97 -14.20 4.24 -16.87
N MET A 98 -12.97 3.90 -16.47
CA MET A 98 -12.73 2.70 -15.66
C MET A 98 -13.23 2.93 -14.24
N THR A 99 -13.98 1.96 -13.74
CA THR A 99 -14.33 1.84 -12.33
C THR A 99 -13.09 1.52 -11.49
N MET A 100 -13.17 1.77 -10.18
CA MET A 100 -12.11 1.39 -9.23
C MET A 100 -11.76 -0.11 -9.34
N ASP A 101 -12.76 -0.96 -9.49
CA ASP A 101 -12.55 -2.41 -9.61
C ASP A 101 -11.80 -2.78 -10.89
N GLU A 102 -12.10 -2.12 -12.02
CA GLU A 102 -11.38 -2.32 -13.28
C GLU A 102 -9.93 -1.82 -13.20
N ILE A 103 -9.70 -0.65 -12.60
CA ILE A 103 -8.34 -0.12 -12.36
C ILE A 103 -7.52 -1.11 -11.53
N LEU A 104 -8.06 -1.60 -10.41
CA LEU A 104 -7.36 -2.54 -9.53
C LEU A 104 -7.16 -3.90 -10.18
N ALA A 105 -8.13 -4.40 -10.96
CA ALA A 105 -7.99 -5.64 -11.70
C ALA A 105 -6.90 -5.54 -12.78
N TYR A 106 -6.85 -4.42 -13.50
CA TYR A 106 -5.85 -4.16 -14.52
C TYR A 106 -4.45 -3.98 -13.94
N ALA A 107 -4.31 -3.24 -12.84
CA ALA A 107 -3.05 -3.12 -12.11
C ALA A 107 -2.54 -4.47 -11.58
N ALA A 108 -3.43 -5.28 -11.01
CA ALA A 108 -3.09 -6.62 -10.55
C ALA A 108 -2.65 -7.52 -11.72
N LYS A 109 -3.29 -7.42 -12.89
CA LYS A 109 -2.87 -8.13 -14.11
C LYS A 109 -1.45 -7.73 -14.52
N ARG A 110 -1.19 -6.44 -14.69
CA ARG A 110 0.14 -5.92 -15.09
C ARG A 110 1.24 -6.30 -14.09
N PHE A 111 0.93 -6.26 -12.80
CA PHE A 111 1.85 -6.70 -11.75
C PHE A 111 2.23 -8.19 -11.89
N ARG A 112 1.26 -9.06 -12.20
CA ARG A 112 1.51 -10.49 -12.42
C ARG A 112 2.33 -10.75 -13.67
N GLU A 113 2.03 -10.07 -14.78
CA GLU A 113 2.78 -10.17 -16.04
C GLU A 113 4.27 -9.80 -15.81
N TYR A 114 4.52 -8.70 -15.10
CA TYR A 114 5.88 -8.34 -14.66
C TYR A 114 6.54 -9.43 -13.80
N LYS A 115 5.83 -9.97 -12.81
CA LYS A 115 6.36 -11.03 -11.93
C LYS A 115 6.65 -12.35 -12.65
N ARG A 116 6.08 -12.57 -13.83
CA ARG A 116 6.36 -13.72 -14.71
C ARG A 116 7.46 -13.43 -15.74
N GLY A 117 7.94 -12.19 -15.83
CA GLY A 117 8.90 -11.77 -16.85
C GLY A 117 8.28 -11.57 -18.23
N GLU A 118 6.95 -11.48 -18.31
CA GLU A 118 6.19 -11.32 -19.56
C GLU A 118 6.12 -9.83 -19.98
N ALA A 119 6.35 -8.91 -19.04
CA ALA A 119 6.28 -7.47 -19.26
C ALA A 119 7.30 -6.71 -18.39
N GLY A 120 7.56 -5.45 -18.77
CA GLY A 120 8.35 -4.52 -17.96
C GLY A 120 7.66 -4.16 -16.63
N PHE A 121 8.40 -3.52 -15.72
CA PHE A 121 7.85 -3.08 -14.44
C PHE A 121 6.70 -2.07 -14.66
N PRO A 122 5.53 -2.27 -14.03
CA PRO A 122 4.39 -1.36 -14.16
C PRO A 122 4.66 -0.07 -13.38
N HIS A 123 5.29 0.92 -14.01
CA HIS A 123 5.70 2.16 -13.34
C HIS A 123 4.53 2.97 -12.79
N GLU A 124 3.34 2.86 -13.39
CA GLU A 124 2.12 3.48 -12.88
C GLU A 124 1.72 2.97 -11.49
N MET A 125 2.24 1.83 -11.04
CA MET A 125 2.08 1.37 -9.66
C MET A 125 2.53 2.41 -8.63
N GLY A 126 3.47 3.30 -8.98
CA GLY A 126 3.85 4.40 -8.11
C GLY A 126 2.67 5.31 -7.74
N ILE A 127 1.80 5.60 -8.72
CA ILE A 127 0.58 6.39 -8.51
C ILE A 127 -0.44 5.61 -7.70
N LEU A 128 -0.64 4.31 -7.98
CA LEU A 128 -1.52 3.48 -7.16
C LEU A 128 -1.06 3.44 -5.70
N LEU A 129 0.25 3.44 -5.47
CA LEU A 129 0.89 3.48 -4.15
C LEU A 129 0.99 4.89 -3.56
N GLY A 130 0.43 5.92 -4.19
CA GLY A 130 0.44 7.28 -3.66
C GLY A 130 1.80 7.94 -3.54
N TYR A 131 2.71 7.64 -4.47
CA TYR A 131 3.91 8.44 -4.66
C TYR A 131 3.59 9.70 -5.48
N PRO A 132 4.25 10.83 -5.19
CA PRO A 132 4.09 12.04 -5.99
C PRO A 132 4.38 11.79 -7.47
N LEU A 133 3.60 12.40 -8.37
CA LEU A 133 3.74 12.19 -9.81
C LEU A 133 5.15 12.56 -10.31
N GLY A 134 5.73 13.66 -9.82
CA GLY A 134 7.08 14.08 -10.16
C GLY A 134 8.13 13.02 -9.82
N ASP A 135 7.99 12.37 -8.66
CA ASP A 135 8.89 11.29 -8.25
C ASP A 135 8.71 10.01 -9.07
N VAL A 136 7.47 9.69 -9.49
CA VAL A 136 7.21 8.57 -10.40
C VAL A 136 7.83 8.81 -11.78
N LYS A 137 7.63 10.01 -12.35
CA LYS A 137 8.22 10.40 -13.63
C LYS A 137 9.75 10.42 -13.56
N GLY A 138 10.31 11.02 -12.51
CA GLY A 138 11.75 11.06 -12.28
C GLY A 138 12.36 9.67 -12.12
N PHE A 139 11.67 8.74 -11.44
CA PHE A 139 12.14 7.35 -11.35
C PHE A 139 12.27 6.69 -12.73
N ILE A 140 11.33 6.96 -13.64
CA ILE A 140 11.36 6.42 -15.01
C ILE A 140 12.50 7.07 -15.80
N GLU A 141 12.55 8.41 -15.81
CA GLU A 141 13.52 9.20 -16.58
C GLU A 141 14.96 8.88 -16.20
N HIS A 142 15.24 8.77 -14.89
CA HIS A 142 16.58 8.49 -14.39
C HIS A 142 16.89 6.99 -14.26
N HIS A 143 15.98 6.11 -14.70
CA HIS A 143 16.08 4.65 -14.53
C HIS A 143 16.38 4.24 -13.07
N GLY A 144 15.77 4.95 -12.13
CA GLY A 144 15.97 4.74 -10.70
C GLY A 144 17.32 5.22 -10.14
N ARG A 145 18.14 5.97 -10.89
CA ARG A 145 19.43 6.51 -10.43
C ARG A 145 19.31 8.00 -10.06
N ASP A 146 20.36 8.57 -9.47
CA ASP A 146 20.49 10.03 -9.26
C ASP A 146 19.33 10.70 -8.48
N CYS A 147 18.70 9.97 -7.55
CA CYS A 147 17.64 10.51 -6.71
C CYS A 147 18.19 11.48 -5.65
N LEU A 148 17.40 12.51 -5.30
CA LEU A 148 17.71 13.50 -4.26
C LEU A 148 17.82 12.84 -2.88
N CYS A 149 16.86 11.98 -2.56
CA CYS A 149 16.95 11.09 -1.40
C CYS A 149 16.15 9.80 -1.62
N SER A 150 16.32 8.84 -0.71
CA SER A 150 15.58 7.59 -0.72
C SER A 150 15.16 7.18 0.69
N GLY A 151 13.95 6.63 0.79
CA GLY A 151 13.38 6.10 2.02
C GLY A 151 12.23 5.16 1.68
N TYR A 152 10.99 5.66 1.79
CA TYR A 152 9.81 4.89 1.38
C TYR A 152 9.65 4.80 -0.15
N TRP A 153 10.19 5.78 -0.88
CA TRP A 153 10.39 5.76 -2.33
C TRP A 153 11.68 6.52 -2.69
N LYS A 154 12.01 6.64 -3.98
CA LYS A 154 13.12 7.46 -4.48
C LYS A 154 12.58 8.81 -4.94
N VAL A 155 13.18 9.91 -4.46
CA VAL A 155 12.68 11.28 -4.63
C VAL A 155 13.46 11.99 -5.72
N TYR A 156 12.77 12.71 -6.58
CA TYR A 156 13.31 13.46 -7.72
C TYR A 156 12.84 14.91 -7.77
N GLU A 157 11.77 15.26 -7.05
CA GLU A 157 11.20 16.61 -7.10
C GLU A 157 11.44 17.42 -5.82
N ASN A 158 10.80 17.04 -4.70
CA ASN A 158 10.84 17.81 -3.45
C ASN A 158 11.41 16.99 -2.29
N GLU A 159 12.72 17.11 -2.08
CA GLU A 159 13.44 16.38 -1.03
C GLU A 159 12.93 16.70 0.38
N GLU A 160 12.69 17.98 0.69
CA GLU A 160 12.28 18.42 2.03
C GLU A 160 10.93 17.82 2.42
N LYS A 161 9.91 18.02 1.57
CA LYS A 161 8.56 17.47 1.78
C LYS A 161 8.56 15.94 1.85
N ALA A 162 9.39 15.28 1.04
CA ALA A 162 9.50 13.82 1.08
C ALA A 162 10.13 13.34 2.39
N ARG A 163 11.17 14.02 2.90
CA ARG A 163 11.79 13.70 4.20
C ARG A 163 10.81 13.88 5.36
N GLU A 164 9.99 14.93 5.35
CA GLU A 164 8.92 15.11 6.33
C GLU A 164 7.91 13.96 6.29
N THR A 165 7.48 13.59 5.08
CA THR A 165 6.56 12.45 4.88
C THR A 165 7.17 11.13 5.38
N PHE A 166 8.46 10.88 5.12
CA PHE A 166 9.15 9.70 5.63
C PHE A 166 9.21 9.66 7.16
N ARG A 167 9.48 10.80 7.81
CA ARG A 167 9.47 10.88 9.29
C ARG A 167 8.08 10.59 9.85
N LEU A 168 7.03 11.13 9.23
CA LEU A 168 5.65 10.84 9.62
C LEU A 168 5.32 9.36 9.46
N TYR A 169 5.69 8.75 8.33
CA TYR A 169 5.48 7.33 8.08
C TYR A 169 6.22 6.44 9.10
N ALA A 170 7.45 6.80 9.45
CA ALA A 170 8.23 6.09 10.46
C ALA A 170 7.59 6.21 11.85
N ARG A 171 7.11 7.40 12.21
CA ARG A 171 6.40 7.65 13.47
C ARG A 171 5.14 6.80 13.58
N VAL A 172 4.28 6.82 12.57
CA VAL A 172 3.03 6.06 12.62
C VAL A 172 3.24 4.55 12.54
N LYS A 173 4.31 4.10 11.86
CA LYS A 173 4.74 2.70 11.92
C LYS A 173 5.08 2.29 13.35
N GLN A 174 5.85 3.09 14.07
CA GLN A 174 6.18 2.81 15.46
C GLN A 174 4.94 2.75 16.34
N ILE A 175 4.02 3.71 16.20
CA ILE A 175 2.75 3.73 16.93
C ILE A 175 1.92 2.47 16.62
N ALA A 176 1.77 2.10 15.33
CA ALA A 176 1.05 0.88 14.94
C ALA A 176 1.65 -0.37 15.60
N MET A 177 2.98 -0.49 15.60
CA MET A 177 3.65 -1.63 16.21
C MET A 177 3.43 -1.67 17.73
N ASP A 178 3.44 -0.53 18.40
CA ASP A 178 3.19 -0.46 19.84
C ASP A 178 1.72 -0.73 20.19
N MET A 179 0.77 -0.33 19.34
CA MET A 179 -0.64 -0.73 19.47
C MET A 179 -0.80 -2.25 19.43
N VAL A 180 -0.16 -2.92 18.46
CA VAL A 180 -0.24 -4.37 18.33
C VAL A 180 0.38 -5.08 19.55
N LYS A 181 1.51 -4.58 20.07
CA LYS A 181 2.12 -5.12 21.31
C LYS A 181 1.21 -4.99 22.53
N GLN A 182 0.42 -3.93 22.60
CA GLN A 182 -0.55 -3.66 23.66
C GLN A 182 -1.88 -4.40 23.45
N GLY A 183 -2.04 -5.15 22.35
CA GLY A 183 -3.28 -5.86 22.01
C GLY A 183 -4.41 -4.95 21.53
N MET A 184 -4.10 -3.71 21.13
CA MET A 184 -5.08 -2.76 20.60
C MET A 184 -5.37 -3.05 19.12
N GLY A 185 -6.65 -2.92 18.74
CA GLY A 185 -7.10 -3.07 17.35
C GLY A 185 -6.89 -1.81 16.51
N PHE A 186 -6.81 -1.98 15.19
CA PHE A 186 -6.61 -0.86 14.25
C PHE A 186 -7.81 0.08 14.11
N GLY A 187 -9.01 -0.30 14.56
CA GLY A 187 -10.15 0.62 14.63
C GLY A 187 -9.90 1.85 15.49
N MET A 188 -8.93 1.80 16.41
CA MET A 188 -8.52 2.96 17.22
C MET A 188 -7.61 3.95 16.48
N ALA A 189 -7.09 3.58 15.30
CA ALA A 189 -6.17 4.43 14.54
C ALA A 189 -6.81 5.77 14.13
N GLU A 190 -8.13 5.80 13.95
CA GLU A 190 -8.89 7.01 13.58
C GLU A 190 -8.95 8.05 14.70
N GLN A 191 -8.60 7.68 15.94
CA GLN A 191 -8.54 8.59 17.09
C GLN A 191 -7.24 9.42 17.11
N TYR A 192 -6.24 9.03 16.32
CA TYR A 192 -4.97 9.74 16.24
C TYR A 192 -5.05 10.86 15.20
N GLN A 193 -4.92 12.10 15.65
CA GLN A 193 -4.73 13.25 14.77
C GLN A 193 -3.24 13.54 14.62
N PHE A 194 -2.78 13.64 13.38
CA PHE A 194 -1.39 13.95 13.03
C PHE A 194 -1.24 15.33 12.39
N VAL A 195 -2.19 16.24 12.72
CA VAL A 195 -2.22 17.64 12.28
C VAL A 195 -1.26 18.47 13.12
#